data_AF-A0A8S0WC40-F1
#
_entry.id   AF-A0A8S0WC40-F1
#
_cell.length_a   1.000
_cell.length_b   1.000
_cell.length_c   1.000
_cell.angle_alpha   90.00
_cell.angle_beta   90.00
_cell.angle_gamma   90.00
#
_symmetry.space_group_name_H-M   'P 1'
#
loop_
_entity.id
_entity.type
_entity.pdbx_description
1 polymer ?
#
loop_
_entity_poly.entity_id
_entity_poly.type
_entity_poly.pdbx_seq_one_letter_code
_entity_poly.pdbx_strand_id
1 'polypeptide(L)'
;MPRLEHDLQGLSDHIPICTDLDIGPELPRSGQWTIKPGSEAEKSFISDILWDLVAIPVAAPATKEGVEALADAIVTAFSDAWLAHLTESKPTTRSKSWWTDECSEIFGVYQLSHSRADYNKFKKVCKDTKRDFFDEHIPEIATSRKRLWDLMEWVKQHKLPPCEAICNSDQPCHDMDDLWDTLHDELPDEPVCEWADFSEHELLSALKGCSNSSAPGLDHVTWVHLKELLKDKHVLALFIVLANTCLWVGHWPRIFKELLSVIILKPNKPSYAVPKAFRPIVLITFGKLIKKMIANRIQFDAVKHDIFHPNQLGGIRQQSTEDAGLILTHLVRAGWVKGLQTSALAFDIAQFFPSINHEMFMAVLCKQGFSPILVEFFTSYLVSWSTVYCWNTFQSNSRSADVGVGQGSALSPVISGLLIAPVMKLFYIKAAPLSMTLLLFVDDRTILAHSKQLDDNNVGLHKAYKIIYLLFVAFTLVLEHDKTKLFHFSRG
;
A
#
# COMPACT_ATOMS: atom_id res chain seq x y z
N MET A 1 -5.47 24.28 -10.28
CA MET A 1 -4.28 23.42 -10.17
C MET A 1 -3.95 23.29 -8.69
N PRO A 2 -3.38 22.14 -8.24
CA PRO A 2 -2.90 22.02 -6.87
C PRO A 2 -1.81 23.07 -6.62
N ARG A 3 -1.90 23.77 -5.50
CA ARG A 3 -0.92 24.78 -5.08
C ARG A 3 -0.33 24.36 -3.75
N LEU A 4 0.99 24.49 -3.62
CA LEU A 4 1.68 24.33 -2.35
C LEU A 4 1.46 25.62 -1.55
N GLU A 5 0.71 25.54 -0.45
CA GLU A 5 0.48 26.68 0.42
C GLU A 5 1.38 26.60 1.64
N HIS A 6 2.61 27.09 1.47
CA HIS A 6 3.62 27.18 2.54
C HIS A 6 3.10 27.95 3.76
N ASP A 7 2.20 28.92 3.55
CA ASP A 7 1.64 29.78 4.60
C ASP A 7 0.58 29.07 5.48
N LEU A 8 -0.01 27.97 4.98
CA LEU A 8 -1.01 27.17 5.71
C LEU A 8 -0.43 25.97 6.47
N GLN A 9 0.90 25.83 6.48
CA GLN A 9 1.57 24.68 7.08
C GLN A 9 1.25 24.52 8.58
N GLY A 10 0.96 25.60 9.32
CA GLY A 10 0.48 25.54 10.71
C GLY A 10 1.31 24.61 11.61
N LEU A 11 0.65 23.75 12.41
CA LEU A 11 1.27 22.65 13.17
C LEU A 11 1.36 21.33 12.37
N SER A 12 1.18 21.40 11.04
CA SER A 12 1.25 20.24 10.17
C SER A 12 2.68 19.99 9.72
N ASP A 13 3.10 18.74 9.89
CA ASP A 13 4.35 18.11 9.45
C ASP A 13 4.45 17.95 7.91
N HIS A 14 3.50 18.48 7.15
CA HIS A 14 3.47 18.44 5.70
C HIS A 14 2.98 19.79 5.15
N ILE A 15 3.66 20.31 4.11
CA ILE A 15 3.16 21.44 3.31
C ILE A 15 1.87 20.96 2.62
N PRO A 16 0.71 21.57 2.93
CA PRO A 16 -0.54 21.14 2.34
C PRO A 16 -0.57 21.42 0.84
N ILE A 17 -0.90 20.39 0.06
CA ILE A 17 -1.35 20.56 -1.31
C ILE A 17 -2.80 21.03 -1.22
N CYS A 18 -3.03 22.33 -1.46
CA CYS A 18 -4.36 22.92 -1.49
C CYS A 18 -4.93 22.82 -2.91
N THR A 19 -6.19 22.40 -3.00
CA THR A 19 -6.97 22.46 -4.25
C THR A 19 -8.37 22.92 -3.92
N ASP A 20 -8.79 24.00 -4.58
CA ASP A 20 -10.16 24.48 -4.51
C ASP A 20 -11.06 23.55 -5.34
N LEU A 21 -12.14 23.08 -4.72
CA LEU A 21 -13.17 22.30 -5.37
C LEU A 21 -14.48 23.04 -5.21
N ASP A 22 -15.11 23.37 -6.33
CA ASP A 22 -16.48 23.88 -6.33
C ASP A 22 -17.42 22.75 -5.93
N ILE A 23 -17.70 22.66 -4.63
CA ILE A 23 -18.74 21.78 -4.10
C ILE A 23 -20.06 22.50 -4.34
N GLY A 24 -20.76 22.12 -5.41
CA GLY A 24 -22.10 22.64 -5.69
C GLY A 24 -23.08 22.38 -4.54
N PRO A 25 -24.20 23.13 -4.45
CA PRO A 25 -25.20 22.92 -3.42
C PRO A 25 -25.70 21.47 -3.44
N GLU A 26 -25.89 20.91 -2.23
CA GLU A 26 -26.21 19.50 -1.96
C GLU A 26 -27.10 18.88 -3.05
N LEU A 27 -26.50 18.02 -3.88
CA LEU A 27 -27.27 17.18 -4.79
C LEU A 27 -28.19 16.29 -3.94
N PRO A 28 -29.46 16.10 -4.33
CA PRO A 28 -30.37 15.22 -3.63
C PRO A 28 -29.71 13.84 -3.47
N ARG A 29 -29.95 13.18 -2.33
CA ARG A 29 -29.50 11.80 -2.09
C ARG A 29 -30.10 10.90 -3.16
N SER A 30 -29.39 10.70 -4.27
CA SER A 30 -29.72 9.68 -5.24
C SER A 30 -29.57 8.32 -4.59
N GLY A 31 -30.41 7.36 -4.98
CA GLY A 31 -30.23 5.96 -4.61
C GLY A 31 -28.80 5.54 -4.93
N GLN A 32 -28.18 4.79 -4.03
CA GLN A 32 -26.81 4.33 -4.25
C GLN A 32 -26.90 3.11 -5.16
N TRP A 33 -26.36 3.19 -6.37
CA TRP A 33 -26.42 2.10 -7.34
C TRP A 33 -25.38 1.04 -6.98
N THR A 34 -25.84 -0.18 -6.72
CA THR A 34 -24.97 -1.29 -6.32
C THR A 34 -25.49 -2.61 -6.87
N ILE A 35 -24.63 -3.61 -6.93
CA ILE A 35 -25.03 -5.01 -7.13
C ILE A 35 -24.92 -5.70 -5.77
N LYS A 36 -26.00 -6.33 -5.32
CA LYS A 36 -26.03 -7.01 -4.01
C LYS A 36 -25.19 -8.30 -4.09
N PRO A 37 -24.24 -8.54 -3.17
CA PRO A 37 -23.49 -9.79 -3.13
C PRO A 37 -24.39 -11.02 -2.95
N GLY A 38 -24.10 -12.09 -3.67
CA GLY A 38 -24.85 -13.35 -3.74
C GLY A 38 -26.17 -13.28 -4.50
N SER A 39 -26.52 -12.14 -5.09
CA SER A 39 -27.77 -11.98 -5.85
C SER A 39 -27.69 -12.62 -7.24
N GLU A 40 -28.86 -12.88 -7.85
CA GLU A 40 -28.89 -13.35 -9.24
C GLU A 40 -28.33 -12.31 -10.21
N ALA A 41 -28.53 -11.02 -9.93
CA ALA A 41 -27.92 -9.93 -10.68
C ALA A 41 -26.38 -9.96 -10.64
N GLU A 42 -25.77 -10.37 -9.52
CA GLU A 42 -24.31 -10.55 -9.44
C GLU A 42 -23.83 -11.72 -10.30
N LYS A 43 -24.59 -12.82 -10.36
CA LYS A 43 -24.25 -13.95 -11.23
C LYS A 43 -24.37 -13.58 -12.71
N SER A 44 -25.45 -12.88 -13.08
CA SER A 44 -25.61 -12.36 -14.46
C SER A 44 -24.53 -11.36 -14.81
N PHE A 45 -24.17 -10.46 -13.89
CA PHE A 45 -23.04 -9.54 -14.05
C PHE A 45 -21.73 -10.26 -14.34
N ILE A 46 -21.38 -11.30 -13.58
CA ILE A 46 -20.16 -12.08 -13.83
C ILE A 46 -20.25 -12.84 -15.17
N SER A 47 -21.41 -13.39 -15.51
CA SER A 47 -21.62 -14.13 -16.75
C SER A 47 -21.48 -13.25 -17.99
N ASP A 48 -22.02 -12.04 -17.96
CA ASP A 48 -21.96 -11.11 -19.09
C ASP A 48 -20.53 -10.60 -19.29
N ILE A 49 -19.82 -10.26 -18.21
CA ILE A 49 -18.39 -9.95 -18.28
C ILE A 49 -17.61 -11.10 -18.90
N LEU A 50 -17.87 -12.34 -18.46
CA LEU A 50 -17.17 -13.51 -18.99
C LEU A 50 -17.42 -13.67 -20.48
N TRP A 51 -18.65 -13.49 -20.94
CA TRP A 51 -19.02 -13.55 -22.36
C TRP A 51 -18.25 -12.52 -23.18
N ASP A 52 -18.24 -11.26 -22.74
CA ASP A 52 -17.57 -10.16 -23.44
C ASP A 52 -16.05 -10.34 -23.44
N LEU A 53 -15.44 -10.77 -22.33
CA LEU A 53 -14.00 -11.01 -22.27
C LEU A 53 -13.57 -12.20 -23.14
N VAL A 54 -14.39 -13.24 -23.27
CA VAL A 54 -14.11 -14.37 -24.16
C VAL A 54 -14.19 -13.97 -25.64
N ALA A 55 -15.00 -12.95 -25.97
CA ALA A 55 -15.08 -12.41 -27.32
C ALA A 55 -13.82 -11.61 -27.73
N ILE A 56 -13.03 -11.12 -26.75
CA ILE A 56 -11.79 -10.39 -27.03
C ILE A 56 -10.70 -11.38 -27.48
N PRO A 57 -10.05 -11.16 -28.64
CA PRO A 57 -8.99 -12.05 -29.10
C PRO A 57 -7.74 -11.95 -28.20
N VAL A 58 -7.19 -13.11 -27.84
CA VAL A 58 -5.92 -13.20 -27.12
C VAL A 58 -4.77 -12.99 -28.11
N ALA A 59 -4.45 -11.73 -28.38
CA ALA A 59 -3.35 -11.32 -29.24
C ALA A 59 -2.45 -10.35 -28.49
N ALA A 60 -1.14 -10.51 -28.61
CA ALA A 60 -0.16 -9.61 -27.99
C ALA A 60 0.04 -8.37 -28.88
N PRO A 61 -0.54 -7.20 -28.54
CA PRO A 61 -0.28 -5.98 -29.30
C PRO A 61 1.20 -5.59 -29.22
N ALA A 62 1.76 -5.18 -30.35
CA ALA A 62 3.14 -4.71 -30.45
C ALA A 62 3.28 -3.18 -30.34
N THR A 63 2.15 -2.45 -30.27
CA THR A 63 2.13 -0.97 -30.26
C THR A 63 1.45 -0.43 -29.00
N LYS A 64 1.77 0.82 -28.63
CA LYS A 64 1.17 1.52 -27.47
C LYS A 64 -0.34 1.63 -27.64
N GLU A 65 -0.81 1.92 -28.84
CA GLU A 65 -2.24 2.03 -29.18
C GLU A 65 -2.97 0.69 -29.05
N GLY A 66 -2.30 -0.42 -29.40
CA GLY A 66 -2.89 -1.75 -29.23
C GLY A 66 -3.02 -2.15 -27.76
N VAL A 67 -2.05 -1.76 -26.93
CA VAL A 67 -2.10 -1.98 -25.47
C VAL A 67 -3.24 -1.16 -24.84
N GLU A 68 -3.42 0.10 -25.26
CA GLU A 68 -4.56 0.93 -24.82
C GLU A 68 -5.90 0.30 -25.24
N ALA A 69 -6.05 -0.07 -26.51
CA ALA A 69 -7.29 -0.67 -27.03
C ALA A 69 -7.66 -1.96 -26.29
N LEU A 70 -6.67 -2.80 -25.95
CA LEU A 70 -6.89 -4.01 -25.18
C LEU A 70 -7.35 -3.71 -23.74
N ALA A 71 -6.71 -2.74 -23.08
CA ALA A 71 -7.09 -2.33 -21.73
C ALA A 71 -8.50 -1.71 -21.72
N ASP A 72 -8.80 -0.85 -22.69
CA ASP A 72 -10.10 -0.21 -22.87
C ASP A 72 -11.20 -1.23 -23.15
N ALA A 73 -10.95 -2.26 -23.98
CA ALA A 73 -11.91 -3.32 -24.25
C ALA A 73 -12.30 -4.09 -22.96
N ILE A 74 -11.31 -4.40 -22.10
CA ILE A 74 -11.56 -5.08 -20.82
C ILE A 74 -12.36 -4.18 -19.87
N VAL A 75 -12.01 -2.89 -19.76
CA VAL A 75 -12.74 -1.95 -18.89
C VAL A 75 -14.14 -1.67 -19.41
N THR A 76 -14.33 -1.65 -20.73
CA THR A 76 -15.64 -1.50 -21.38
C THR A 76 -16.54 -2.68 -21.04
N ALA A 77 -16.04 -3.92 -21.16
CA ALA A 77 -16.79 -5.12 -20.75
C ALA A 77 -17.23 -5.05 -19.28
N PHE A 78 -16.38 -4.55 -18.38
CA PHE A 78 -16.75 -4.34 -16.98
C PHE A 78 -17.82 -3.26 -16.80
N SER A 79 -17.69 -2.16 -17.52
CA SER A 79 -18.59 -1.00 -17.41
C SER A 79 -19.97 -1.30 -17.98
N ASP A 80 -20.03 -1.96 -19.13
CA ASP A 80 -21.28 -2.33 -19.80
C ASP A 80 -22.08 -3.33 -18.97
N ALA A 81 -21.41 -4.38 -18.47
CA ALA A 81 -22.04 -5.33 -17.56
C ALA A 81 -22.50 -4.64 -16.26
N TRP A 82 -21.71 -3.71 -15.72
CA TRP A 82 -22.09 -2.98 -14.51
C TRP A 82 -23.38 -2.20 -14.75
N LEU A 83 -23.46 -1.43 -15.84
CA LEU A 83 -24.63 -0.64 -16.23
C LEU A 83 -25.87 -1.51 -16.47
N ALA A 84 -25.70 -2.71 -17.05
CA ALA A 84 -26.80 -3.64 -17.32
C ALA A 84 -27.45 -4.20 -16.05
N HIS A 85 -26.67 -4.38 -14.97
CA HIS A 85 -27.11 -5.07 -13.75
C HIS A 85 -27.27 -4.15 -12.53
N LEU A 86 -27.20 -2.83 -12.71
CA LEU A 86 -27.37 -1.86 -11.63
C LEU A 86 -28.73 -2.02 -10.94
N THR A 87 -28.69 -2.20 -9.62
CA THR A 87 -29.89 -2.11 -8.79
C THR A 87 -29.81 -0.87 -7.90
N GLU A 88 -30.90 -0.10 -7.86
CA GLU A 88 -31.01 1.02 -6.93
C GLU A 88 -31.07 0.46 -5.51
N SER A 89 -30.00 0.64 -4.74
CA SER A 89 -30.07 0.40 -3.31
C SER A 89 -30.70 1.62 -2.66
N LYS A 90 -31.70 1.38 -1.81
CA LYS A 90 -32.26 2.38 -0.90
C LYS A 90 -31.46 2.28 0.40
N PRO A 91 -30.39 3.08 0.61
CA PRO A 91 -29.62 3.02 1.84
C PRO A 91 -30.54 3.40 2.99
N THR A 92 -30.99 2.41 3.75
CA THR A 92 -31.69 2.64 5.00
C THR A 92 -30.64 2.97 6.05
N THR A 93 -30.93 3.91 6.96
CA THR A 93 -30.07 4.23 8.11
C THR A 93 -29.99 3.10 9.14
N ARG A 94 -30.41 1.88 8.76
CA ARG A 94 -30.69 0.73 9.61
C ARG A 94 -30.15 -0.59 9.05
N SER A 95 -29.17 -0.55 8.16
CA SER A 95 -28.51 -1.72 7.59
C SER A 95 -27.67 -2.49 8.63
N LYS A 96 -28.34 -3.05 9.63
CA LYS A 96 -27.78 -4.08 10.49
C LYS A 96 -28.15 -5.41 9.85
N SER A 97 -27.19 -6.30 9.68
CA SER A 97 -27.38 -7.60 9.02
C SER A 97 -28.46 -8.47 9.65
N TRP A 98 -28.78 -8.26 10.93
CA TRP A 98 -29.85 -8.94 11.67
C TRP A 98 -31.23 -8.26 11.55
N TRP A 99 -31.33 -7.13 10.85
CA TRP A 99 -32.58 -6.36 10.75
C TRP A 99 -33.50 -6.97 9.71
N THR A 100 -34.70 -7.40 10.13
CA THR A 100 -35.71 -8.05 9.29
C THR A 100 -36.85 -7.11 8.89
N ASP A 101 -37.69 -7.53 7.94
CA ASP A 101 -38.89 -6.78 7.53
C ASP A 101 -39.88 -6.61 8.71
N GLU A 102 -39.99 -7.61 9.59
CA GLU A 102 -40.78 -7.53 10.82
C GLU A 102 -40.29 -6.42 11.77
N CYS A 103 -38.97 -6.22 11.87
CA CYS A 103 -38.40 -5.09 12.63
C CYS A 103 -38.81 -3.75 12.03
N SER A 104 -38.94 -3.67 10.70
CA SER A 104 -39.34 -2.47 9.97
C SER A 104 -40.82 -2.16 10.15
N GLU A 105 -41.69 -3.16 10.07
CA GLU A 105 -43.15 -3.01 10.25
C GLU A 105 -43.50 -2.53 11.66
N ILE A 106 -42.96 -3.19 12.69
CA ILE A 106 -43.26 -2.84 14.09
C ILE A 106 -42.66 -1.48 14.45
N PHE A 107 -41.53 -1.12 13.86
CA PHE A 107 -41.00 0.21 14.00
C PHE A 107 -41.90 1.27 13.36
N GLY A 108 -42.49 1.00 12.19
CA GLY A 108 -43.47 1.88 11.56
C GLY A 108 -44.70 2.11 12.43
N VAL A 109 -45.20 1.05 13.08
CA VAL A 109 -46.31 1.15 14.06
C VAL A 109 -45.92 2.03 15.25
N TYR A 110 -44.73 1.85 15.81
CA TYR A 110 -44.23 2.70 16.91
C TYR A 110 -44.06 4.18 16.48
N GLN A 111 -43.60 4.45 15.25
CA GLN A 111 -43.47 5.81 14.75
C GLN A 111 -44.81 6.53 14.62
N LEU A 112 -45.88 5.81 14.31
CA LEU A 112 -47.21 6.39 14.20
C LEU A 112 -47.86 6.58 15.57
N SER A 113 -47.65 5.66 16.51
CA SER A 113 -48.33 5.68 17.80
C SER A 113 -47.58 6.45 18.89
N HIS A 114 -46.24 6.52 18.81
CA HIS A 114 -45.34 6.99 19.88
C HIS A 114 -45.62 6.37 21.26
N SER A 115 -46.28 5.22 21.30
CA SER A 115 -46.76 4.61 22.55
C SER A 115 -45.63 3.81 23.23
N ARG A 116 -45.65 3.80 24.57
CA ARG A 116 -44.69 3.01 25.35
C ARG A 116 -44.86 1.50 25.14
N ALA A 117 -46.08 1.06 24.87
CA ALA A 117 -46.38 -0.35 24.62
C ALA A 117 -45.78 -0.82 23.29
N ASP A 118 -45.89 0.01 22.23
CA ASP A 118 -45.36 -0.33 20.91
C ASP A 118 -43.83 -0.20 20.87
N TYR A 119 -43.25 0.73 21.65
CA TYR A 119 -41.81 0.76 21.88
C TYR A 119 -41.29 -0.54 22.51
N ASN A 120 -42.00 -1.08 23.50
CA ASN A 120 -41.62 -2.32 24.16
C ASN A 120 -41.74 -3.53 23.22
N LYS A 121 -42.76 -3.56 22.36
CA LYS A 121 -42.90 -4.58 21.31
C LYS A 121 -41.76 -4.49 20.29
N PHE A 122 -41.49 -3.31 19.77
CA PHE A 122 -40.36 -3.05 18.87
C PHE A 122 -39.03 -3.51 19.48
N LYS A 123 -38.77 -3.12 20.73
CA LYS A 123 -37.55 -3.51 21.45
C LYS A 123 -37.43 -5.02 21.63
N LYS A 124 -38.55 -5.71 21.87
CA LYS A 124 -38.58 -7.17 22.01
C LYS A 124 -38.23 -7.84 20.69
N VAL A 125 -38.90 -7.46 19.60
CA VAL A 125 -38.64 -8.05 18.27
C VAL A 125 -37.21 -7.82 17.82
N CYS A 126 -36.66 -6.60 17.97
CA CYS A 126 -35.24 -6.37 17.65
C CYS A 126 -34.27 -7.17 18.52
N LYS A 127 -34.66 -7.55 19.74
CA LYS A 127 -33.80 -8.36 20.62
C LYS A 127 -33.83 -9.83 20.19
N ASP A 128 -35.01 -10.32 19.84
CA ASP A 128 -35.24 -11.70 19.44
C ASP A 128 -34.62 -11.95 18.05
N THR A 129 -34.87 -11.10 17.05
CA THR A 129 -34.25 -11.22 15.71
C THR A 129 -32.74 -11.09 15.73
N LYS A 130 -32.21 -10.20 16.59
CA LYS A 130 -30.76 -10.09 16.80
C LYS A 130 -30.18 -11.36 17.41
N ARG A 131 -30.87 -11.98 18.37
CA ARG A 131 -30.43 -13.23 18.99
C ARG A 131 -30.40 -14.35 17.97
N ASP A 132 -31.51 -14.55 17.24
CA ASP A 132 -31.64 -15.62 16.26
C ASP A 132 -30.55 -15.54 15.18
N PHE A 133 -30.27 -14.33 14.69
CA PHE A 133 -29.19 -14.08 13.74
C PHE A 133 -27.81 -14.53 14.26
N PHE A 134 -27.47 -14.20 15.51
CA PHE A 134 -26.18 -14.58 16.09
C PHE A 134 -26.12 -16.07 16.46
N ASP A 135 -27.23 -16.64 16.93
CA ASP A 135 -27.31 -18.07 17.26
C ASP A 135 -27.15 -18.95 16.01
N GLU A 136 -27.53 -18.46 14.82
CA GLU A 136 -27.27 -19.12 13.53
C GLU A 136 -25.84 -18.86 13.00
N HIS A 137 -25.35 -17.63 13.07
CA HIS A 137 -24.04 -17.26 12.52
C HIS A 137 -22.85 -17.76 13.34
N ILE A 138 -22.98 -17.91 14.67
CA ILE A 138 -21.89 -18.38 15.54
C ILE A 138 -21.44 -19.81 15.19
N PRO A 139 -22.36 -20.79 15.05
CA PRO A 139 -22.01 -22.14 14.57
C PRO A 139 -21.40 -22.14 13.17
N GLU A 140 -21.94 -21.33 12.24
CA GLU A 140 -21.45 -21.25 10.87
C GLU A 140 -19.99 -20.76 10.82
N ILE A 141 -19.66 -19.70 11.56
CA ILE A 141 -18.29 -19.13 11.64
C ILE A 141 -17.33 -20.11 12.33
N ALA A 142 -17.79 -20.77 13.40
CA ALA A 142 -16.98 -21.74 14.15
C ALA A 142 -16.60 -22.96 13.28
N THR A 143 -17.52 -23.43 12.43
CA THR A 143 -17.35 -24.66 11.66
C THR A 143 -16.70 -24.43 10.30
N SER A 144 -17.03 -23.34 9.60
CA SER A 144 -16.57 -23.07 8.23
C SER A 144 -15.29 -22.22 8.14
N ARG A 145 -15.13 -21.20 9.00
CA ARG A 145 -14.03 -20.22 8.88
C ARG A 145 -12.83 -20.51 9.78
N LYS A 146 -12.98 -21.36 10.81
CA LYS A 146 -11.95 -21.72 11.82
C LYS A 146 -11.23 -20.51 12.45
N ARG A 147 -11.84 -19.33 12.45
CA ARG A 147 -11.34 -18.11 13.08
C ARG A 147 -12.33 -17.66 14.15
N LEU A 148 -12.23 -18.26 15.33
CA LEU A 148 -13.01 -17.87 16.51
C LEU A 148 -12.83 -16.38 16.87
N TRP A 149 -11.70 -15.80 16.44
CA TRP A 149 -11.25 -14.44 16.75
C TRP A 149 -12.03 -13.33 16.04
N ASP A 150 -12.77 -13.64 14.98
CA ASP A 150 -13.65 -12.66 14.30
C ASP A 150 -14.89 -12.31 15.16
N LEU A 151 -15.14 -13.04 16.25
CA LEU A 151 -16.22 -12.78 17.22
C LEU A 151 -15.81 -11.88 18.39
N MET A 152 -14.52 -11.54 18.55
CA MET A 152 -13.99 -10.93 19.77
C MET A 152 -13.19 -9.64 19.52
N GLU A 153 -13.85 -8.57 19.07
CA GLU A 153 -13.34 -7.20 19.26
C GLU A 153 -13.81 -6.63 20.61
N TRP A 154 -13.47 -7.26 21.76
CA TRP A 154 -13.72 -6.62 23.07
C TRP A 154 -12.92 -7.18 24.26
N VAL A 155 -11.69 -7.66 24.07
CA VAL A 155 -10.80 -8.00 25.20
C VAL A 155 -9.38 -7.46 24.94
N LYS A 156 -8.93 -6.62 25.88
CA LYS A 156 -7.63 -5.98 26.14
C LYS A 156 -6.41 -6.25 25.22
N GLN A 157 -5.56 -5.23 25.12
CA GLN A 157 -4.21 -5.28 24.56
C GLN A 157 -3.43 -6.52 25.00
N HIS A 158 -2.94 -7.27 24.02
CA HIS A 158 -1.98 -8.34 24.24
C HIS A 158 -0.59 -7.71 24.43
N LYS A 159 0.12 -8.09 25.49
CA LYS A 159 1.57 -7.86 25.57
C LYS A 159 2.25 -8.90 24.70
N LEU A 160 3.08 -8.45 23.78
CA LEU A 160 3.96 -9.32 23.00
C LEU A 160 4.86 -10.13 23.95
N PRO A 161 5.13 -11.41 23.66
CA PRO A 161 6.12 -12.16 24.40
C PRO A 161 7.50 -11.49 24.26
N PRO A 162 8.35 -11.53 25.31
CA PRO A 162 9.71 -11.03 25.19
C PRO A 162 10.47 -11.86 24.16
N CYS A 163 10.94 -11.22 23.10
CA CYS A 163 11.79 -11.87 22.11
C CYS A 163 13.13 -12.26 22.74
N GLU A 164 13.48 -13.54 22.61
CA GLU A 164 14.80 -14.05 22.93
C GLU A 164 15.78 -13.70 21.80
N ALA A 165 17.02 -13.39 22.17
CA ALA A 165 18.05 -13.05 21.19
C ALA A 165 18.39 -14.28 20.33
N ILE A 166 18.67 -14.06 19.05
CA ILE A 166 19.20 -15.10 18.17
C ILE A 166 20.61 -15.47 18.69
N CYS A 167 20.74 -16.69 19.20
CA CYS A 167 22.00 -17.28 19.66
C CYS A 167 22.49 -18.27 18.61
N ASN A 168 23.78 -18.25 18.31
CA ASN A 168 24.44 -19.35 17.60
C ASN A 168 25.27 -20.11 18.63
N SER A 169 24.94 -21.38 18.89
CA SER A 169 25.67 -22.25 19.82
C SER A 169 25.86 -21.63 21.23
N ASP A 170 24.79 -21.11 21.83
CA ASP A 170 24.74 -20.50 23.17
C ASP A 170 25.64 -19.27 23.39
N GLN A 171 26.11 -18.63 22.31
CA GLN A 171 26.74 -17.30 22.36
C GLN A 171 26.05 -16.31 21.40
N PRO A 172 25.95 -15.01 21.78
CA PRO A 172 25.46 -13.98 20.90
C PRO A 172 26.45 -13.75 19.74
N CYS A 173 25.95 -13.88 18.51
CA CYS A 173 26.72 -13.76 17.28
C CYS A 173 27.11 -12.29 17.07
N HIS A 174 28.41 -11.99 16.96
CA HIS A 174 28.95 -10.63 16.90
C HIS A 174 29.94 -10.39 15.77
N ASP A 175 30.07 -11.35 14.85
CA ASP A 175 31.06 -11.27 13.80
C ASP A 175 30.42 -11.05 12.43
N MET A 176 30.70 -9.87 11.89
CA MET A 176 30.28 -9.39 10.58
C MET A 176 31.43 -9.49 9.57
N ASP A 177 32.60 -9.98 10.01
CA ASP A 177 33.85 -9.87 9.27
C ASP A 177 34.18 -11.10 8.40
N ASP A 178 33.36 -12.15 8.42
CA ASP A 178 33.45 -13.29 7.47
C ASP A 178 32.57 -13.10 6.21
N LEU A 179 31.92 -11.94 6.02
CA LEU A 179 30.99 -11.70 4.90
C LEU A 179 31.48 -10.69 3.84
N TRP A 180 32.64 -10.06 4.04
CA TRP A 180 33.05 -8.90 3.25
C TRP A 180 34.44 -8.98 2.62
N ASP A 181 35.22 -10.03 2.87
CA ASP A 181 36.61 -10.13 2.40
C ASP A 181 36.76 -10.59 0.94
N THR A 182 35.78 -10.31 0.07
CA THR A 182 35.91 -10.62 -1.36
C THR A 182 35.09 -9.66 -2.23
N LEU A 183 35.76 -8.86 -3.08
CA LEU A 183 35.22 -8.07 -4.21
C LEU A 183 34.87 -6.60 -3.91
N HIS A 184 35.86 -5.77 -3.56
CA HIS A 184 36.68 -4.93 -4.47
C HIS A 184 35.94 -3.89 -5.36
N ASP A 185 36.10 -2.63 -4.95
CA ASP A 185 36.36 -1.40 -5.72
C ASP A 185 35.33 -0.82 -6.72
N GLU A 186 34.78 0.34 -6.33
CA GLU A 186 34.10 1.37 -7.14
C GLU A 186 33.00 0.90 -8.12
N LEU A 187 31.80 0.67 -7.58
CA LEU A 187 30.52 0.29 -8.24
C LEU A 187 30.54 0.26 -9.78
N PRO A 188 30.80 -0.91 -10.39
CA PRO A 188 30.68 -1.12 -11.83
C PRO A 188 29.22 -1.08 -12.29
N ASP A 189 29.01 -0.89 -13.60
CA ASP A 189 27.69 -1.10 -14.20
C ASP A 189 27.34 -2.60 -14.05
N GLU A 190 26.22 -2.90 -13.39
CA GLU A 190 25.74 -4.28 -13.24
C GLU A 190 25.32 -4.83 -14.62
N PRO A 191 25.58 -6.12 -14.92
CA PRO A 191 25.15 -6.71 -16.18
C PRO A 191 23.62 -6.67 -16.30
N VAL A 192 23.14 -6.34 -17.51
CA VAL A 192 21.70 -6.21 -17.75
C VAL A 192 21.00 -7.54 -17.50
N CYS A 193 20.05 -7.55 -16.57
CA CYS A 193 19.16 -8.70 -16.37
C CYS A 193 18.00 -8.62 -17.37
N GLU A 194 17.87 -9.64 -18.23
CA GLU A 194 16.76 -9.73 -19.17
C GLU A 194 15.43 -9.96 -18.44
N TRP A 195 14.34 -9.43 -19.01
CA TRP A 195 12.99 -9.61 -18.48
C TRP A 195 12.31 -10.82 -19.14
N ALA A 196 11.80 -11.74 -18.33
CA ALA A 196 11.05 -12.90 -18.80
C ALA A 196 9.53 -12.65 -18.77
N ASP A 197 8.75 -13.37 -19.57
CA ASP A 197 7.29 -13.29 -19.52
C ASP A 197 6.72 -13.71 -18.16
N PHE A 198 5.59 -13.12 -17.78
CA PHE A 198 4.79 -13.60 -16.66
C PHE A 198 4.16 -14.94 -16.97
N SER A 199 4.28 -15.85 -16.00
CA SER A 199 3.56 -17.12 -16.00
C SER A 199 2.15 -16.97 -15.44
N GLU A 200 1.24 -17.87 -15.84
CA GLU A 200 -0.09 -18.01 -15.23
C GLU A 200 0.00 -18.18 -13.71
N HIS A 201 1.01 -18.94 -13.24
CA HIS A 201 1.24 -19.18 -11.83
C HIS A 201 1.51 -17.88 -11.05
N GLU A 202 2.28 -16.94 -11.61
CA GLU A 202 2.54 -15.65 -10.96
C GLU A 202 1.29 -14.79 -10.85
N LEU A 203 0.46 -14.77 -11.89
CA LEU A 203 -0.81 -14.06 -11.86
C LEU A 203 -1.75 -14.65 -10.81
N LEU A 204 -1.94 -15.98 -10.81
CA LEU A 204 -2.80 -16.66 -9.85
C LEU A 204 -2.28 -16.52 -8.41
N SER A 205 -0.96 -16.56 -8.20
CA SER A 205 -0.33 -16.32 -6.90
C SER A 205 -0.57 -14.89 -6.41
N ALA A 206 -0.37 -13.89 -7.29
CA ALA A 206 -0.65 -12.48 -6.97
C ALA A 206 -2.13 -12.26 -6.61
N LEU A 207 -3.04 -12.85 -7.39
CA LEU A 207 -4.48 -12.79 -7.21
C LEU A 207 -4.93 -13.44 -5.89
N LYS A 208 -4.38 -14.61 -5.54
CA LYS A 208 -4.66 -15.31 -4.28
C LYS A 208 -4.35 -14.42 -3.07
N GLY A 209 -3.26 -13.67 -3.13
CA GLY A 209 -2.87 -12.74 -2.07
C GLY A 209 -3.69 -11.44 -2.02
N CYS A 210 -4.65 -11.22 -2.92
CA CYS A 210 -5.53 -10.03 -2.87
C CYS A 210 -6.69 -10.25 -1.91
N SER A 211 -7.04 -9.20 -1.15
CA SER A 211 -8.11 -9.23 -0.16
C SER A 211 -9.48 -9.47 -0.79
N ASN A 212 -10.34 -10.22 -0.13
CA ASN A 212 -11.73 -10.41 -0.57
C ASN A 212 -12.66 -9.25 -0.15
N SER A 213 -12.19 -8.34 0.70
CA SER A 213 -13.01 -7.27 1.30
C SER A 213 -12.66 -5.87 0.78
N SER A 214 -11.69 -5.75 -0.12
CA SER A 214 -11.34 -4.43 -0.68
C SER A 214 -12.44 -3.93 -1.63
N ALA A 215 -12.74 -2.63 -1.52
CA ALA A 215 -13.66 -1.96 -2.42
C ALA A 215 -13.10 -1.93 -3.86
N PRO A 216 -13.96 -2.01 -4.89
CA PRO A 216 -13.56 -1.94 -6.29
C PRO A 216 -13.14 -0.52 -6.69
N GLY A 217 -12.47 -0.40 -7.83
CA GLY A 217 -12.15 0.89 -8.45
C GLY A 217 -13.31 1.44 -9.28
N LEU A 218 -12.98 2.28 -10.27
CA LEU A 218 -13.92 2.78 -11.27
C LEU A 218 -14.47 1.68 -12.19
N ASP A 219 -13.86 0.50 -12.18
CA ASP A 219 -14.29 -0.68 -12.93
C ASP A 219 -15.41 -1.46 -12.23
N HIS A 220 -15.73 -1.15 -10.97
CA HIS A 220 -16.78 -1.83 -10.18
C HIS A 220 -16.57 -3.35 -9.98
N VAL A 221 -15.43 -3.89 -10.40
CA VAL A 221 -15.07 -5.30 -10.26
C VAL A 221 -14.27 -5.53 -8.97
N THR A 222 -14.77 -6.40 -8.10
CA THR A 222 -14.07 -6.77 -6.86
C THR A 222 -13.04 -7.87 -7.09
N TRP A 223 -12.15 -8.10 -6.11
CA TRP A 223 -11.22 -9.24 -6.16
C TRP A 223 -11.93 -10.60 -6.17
N VAL A 224 -13.14 -10.68 -5.61
CA VAL A 224 -13.94 -11.90 -5.64
C VAL A 224 -14.41 -12.16 -7.07
N HIS A 225 -14.88 -11.12 -7.77
CA HIS A 225 -15.26 -11.22 -9.18
C HIS A 225 -14.07 -11.62 -10.06
N LEU A 226 -12.90 -10.96 -9.90
CA LEU A 226 -11.69 -11.32 -10.65
C LEU A 226 -11.26 -12.76 -10.40
N LYS A 227 -11.36 -13.26 -9.16
CA LYS A 227 -11.07 -14.67 -8.81
C LYS A 227 -12.02 -15.65 -9.48
N GLU A 228 -13.26 -15.25 -9.75
CA GLU A 228 -14.22 -16.08 -10.49
C GLU A 228 -13.92 -16.05 -11.99
N LEU A 229 -13.77 -14.86 -12.57
CA LEU A 229 -13.52 -14.64 -14.00
C LEU A 229 -12.23 -15.33 -14.47
N LEU A 230 -11.15 -15.24 -13.68
CA LEU A 230 -9.84 -15.80 -14.03
C LEU A 230 -9.74 -17.33 -13.85
N LYS A 231 -10.83 -18.02 -13.49
CA LYS A 231 -10.90 -19.49 -13.60
C LYS A 231 -11.05 -19.93 -15.06
N ASP A 232 -11.61 -19.06 -15.90
CA ASP A 232 -11.67 -19.32 -17.33
C ASP A 232 -10.28 -19.15 -17.97
N LYS A 233 -9.89 -20.12 -18.81
CA LYS A 233 -8.55 -20.16 -19.40
C LYS A 233 -8.31 -19.05 -20.42
N HIS A 234 -9.34 -18.66 -21.16
CA HIS A 234 -9.23 -17.60 -22.16
C HIS A 234 -9.05 -16.25 -21.48
N VAL A 235 -9.84 -15.97 -20.45
CA VAL A 235 -9.72 -14.74 -19.65
C VAL A 235 -8.37 -14.69 -18.93
N LEU A 236 -7.91 -15.81 -18.36
CA LEU A 236 -6.57 -15.89 -17.76
C LEU A 236 -5.47 -15.54 -18.77
N ALA A 237 -5.51 -16.14 -19.96
CA ALA A 237 -4.55 -15.86 -21.03
C ALA A 237 -4.61 -14.40 -21.50
N LEU A 238 -5.81 -13.82 -21.61
CA LEU A 238 -6.00 -12.41 -21.96
C LEU A 238 -5.29 -11.46 -20.99
N PHE A 239 -5.42 -11.70 -19.68
CA PHE A 239 -4.79 -10.89 -18.65
C PHE A 239 -3.26 -11.07 -18.60
N ILE A 240 -2.77 -12.29 -18.85
CA ILE A 240 -1.32 -12.55 -18.98
C ILE A 240 -0.75 -11.80 -20.19
N VAL A 241 -1.43 -11.87 -21.33
CA VAL A 241 -1.03 -11.16 -22.55
C VAL A 241 -0.98 -9.66 -22.29
N LEU A 242 -2.03 -9.08 -21.70
CA LEU A 242 -2.05 -7.67 -21.34
C LEU A 242 -0.88 -7.29 -20.41
N ALA A 243 -0.61 -8.09 -19.38
CA ALA A 243 0.48 -7.83 -18.43
C ALA A 243 1.86 -7.85 -19.12
N ASN A 244 2.11 -8.85 -19.97
CA ASN A 244 3.36 -8.97 -20.72
C ASN A 244 3.50 -7.85 -21.75
N THR A 245 2.44 -7.52 -22.49
CA THR A 245 2.49 -6.45 -23.50
C THR A 245 2.69 -5.07 -22.89
N CYS A 246 2.13 -4.79 -21.70
CA CYS A 246 2.41 -3.55 -20.97
C CYS A 246 3.92 -3.38 -20.72
N LEU A 247 4.63 -4.47 -20.43
CA LEU A 247 6.06 -4.44 -20.18
C LEU A 247 6.86 -4.39 -21.48
N TRP A 248 6.66 -5.33 -22.41
CA TRP A 248 7.42 -5.39 -23.67
C TRP A 248 7.28 -4.13 -24.53
N VAL A 249 6.10 -3.51 -24.54
CA VAL A 249 5.87 -2.23 -25.23
C VAL A 249 6.36 -1.04 -24.38
N GLY A 250 6.59 -1.24 -23.08
CA GLY A 250 6.99 -0.20 -22.14
C GLY A 250 5.89 0.83 -21.90
N HIS A 251 4.62 0.39 -21.88
CA HIS A 251 3.47 1.27 -21.83
C HIS A 251 2.46 0.87 -20.75
N TRP A 252 2.12 1.82 -19.89
CA TRP A 252 1.07 1.66 -18.89
C TRP A 252 -0.22 2.35 -19.38
N PRO A 253 -1.32 1.59 -19.60
CA PRO A 253 -2.58 2.13 -20.12
C PRO A 253 -3.11 3.33 -19.35
N ARG A 254 -3.70 4.30 -20.07
CA ARG A 254 -4.25 5.51 -19.46
C ARG A 254 -5.37 5.19 -18.47
N ILE A 255 -6.23 4.23 -18.80
CA ILE A 255 -7.34 3.81 -17.93
C ILE A 255 -6.86 3.24 -16.58
N PHE A 256 -5.62 2.77 -16.50
CA PHE A 256 -4.99 2.32 -15.23
C PHE A 256 -4.34 3.45 -14.43
N LYS A 257 -4.28 4.66 -15.00
CA LYS A 257 -3.76 5.90 -14.39
C LYS A 257 -4.87 6.78 -13.82
N GLU A 258 -6.12 6.36 -13.95
CA GLU A 258 -7.29 7.04 -13.40
C GLU A 258 -7.61 6.50 -12.01
N LEU A 259 -7.55 7.37 -11.00
CA LEU A 259 -7.69 7.04 -9.58
C LEU A 259 -9.00 7.60 -9.01
N LEU A 260 -9.66 6.83 -8.15
CA LEU A 260 -10.79 7.31 -7.35
C LEU A 260 -10.35 7.51 -5.89
N SER A 261 -10.25 8.76 -5.45
CA SER A 261 -9.89 9.13 -4.08
C SER A 261 -11.14 9.34 -3.23
N VAL A 262 -11.57 8.31 -2.49
CA VAL A 262 -12.72 8.36 -1.60
C VAL A 262 -12.30 8.99 -0.27
N ILE A 263 -12.94 10.10 0.11
CA ILE A 263 -12.61 10.82 1.35
C ILE A 263 -13.47 10.30 2.50
N ILE A 264 -12.81 9.73 3.52
CA ILE A 264 -13.47 9.14 4.68
C ILE A 264 -13.04 9.84 5.96
N LEU A 265 -14.01 10.16 6.84
CA LEU A 265 -13.76 10.66 8.18
C LEU A 265 -12.98 9.66 9.04
N LYS A 266 -11.96 10.13 9.75
CA LYS A 266 -11.28 9.34 10.78
C LYS A 266 -12.27 9.03 11.90
N PRO A 267 -12.16 7.86 12.55
CA PRO A 267 -13.00 7.51 13.68
C PRO A 267 -12.99 8.60 14.75
N ASN A 268 -14.16 8.87 15.35
CA ASN A 268 -14.36 9.84 16.44
C ASN A 268 -14.05 11.31 16.10
N LYS A 269 -14.00 11.69 14.81
CA LYS A 269 -13.91 13.10 14.40
C LYS A 269 -15.28 13.64 13.97
N PRO A 270 -15.64 14.87 14.39
CA PRO A 270 -17.02 15.35 14.29
C PRO A 270 -17.41 15.83 12.88
N SER A 271 -16.47 16.30 12.06
CA SER A 271 -16.77 16.94 10.77
C SER A 271 -15.56 17.00 9.84
N TYR A 272 -15.83 17.05 8.53
CA TYR A 272 -14.84 17.32 7.47
C TYR A 272 -14.25 18.75 7.55
N ALA A 273 -14.89 19.66 8.28
CA ALA A 273 -14.39 21.03 8.46
C ALA A 273 -13.10 21.12 9.30
N VAL A 274 -12.71 20.03 9.98
CA VAL A 274 -11.50 20.00 10.82
C VAL A 274 -10.33 19.49 9.98
N PRO A 275 -9.23 20.26 9.84
CA PRO A 275 -8.01 19.78 9.17
C PRO A 275 -7.53 18.46 9.78
N LYS A 276 -7.00 17.56 8.93
CA LYS A 276 -6.55 16.21 9.31
C LYS A 276 -7.65 15.29 9.88
N ALA A 277 -8.94 15.65 9.84
CA ALA A 277 -10.02 14.80 10.33
C ALA A 277 -10.46 13.69 9.36
N PHE A 278 -9.98 13.71 8.12
CA PHE A 278 -10.29 12.73 7.09
C PHE A 278 -9.04 12.04 6.56
N ARG A 279 -9.23 10.95 5.82
CA ARG A 279 -8.20 10.23 5.07
C ARG A 279 -8.72 9.96 3.66
N PRO A 280 -7.97 10.35 2.61
CA PRO A 280 -8.21 9.85 1.27
C PRO A 280 -7.89 8.35 1.19
N ILE A 281 -8.79 7.57 0.59
CA ILE A 281 -8.55 6.17 0.20
C ILE A 281 -8.55 6.11 -1.31
N VAL A 282 -7.41 5.72 -1.88
CA VAL A 282 -7.25 5.61 -3.34
C VAL A 282 -7.69 4.22 -3.80
N LEU A 283 -8.69 4.19 -4.66
CA LEU A 283 -9.20 3.00 -5.34
C LEU A 283 -8.69 3.01 -6.79
N ILE A 284 -8.28 1.83 -7.26
CA ILE A 284 -7.64 1.61 -8.56
C ILE A 284 -8.32 0.40 -9.20
N THR A 285 -8.40 0.41 -10.53
CA THR A 285 -8.89 -0.71 -11.35
C THR A 285 -8.08 -2.00 -11.19
N PHE A 286 -8.49 -3.06 -11.88
CA PHE A 286 -7.82 -4.35 -11.95
C PHE A 286 -6.34 -4.28 -12.35
N GLY A 287 -5.86 -3.17 -12.95
CA GLY A 287 -4.44 -2.92 -13.19
C GLY A 287 -3.58 -3.04 -11.92
N LYS A 288 -4.18 -2.91 -10.72
CA LYS A 288 -3.53 -3.21 -9.43
C LYS A 288 -2.99 -4.65 -9.34
N LEU A 289 -3.60 -5.62 -10.03
CA LEU A 289 -3.09 -6.99 -10.11
C LEU A 289 -1.75 -7.05 -10.84
N ILE A 290 -1.67 -6.43 -12.01
CA ILE A 290 -0.44 -6.38 -12.82
C ILE A 290 0.67 -5.65 -12.05
N LYS A 291 0.35 -4.51 -11.43
CA LYS A 291 1.31 -3.79 -10.55
C LYS A 291 1.86 -4.70 -9.44
N LYS A 292 1.00 -5.53 -8.84
CA LYS A 292 1.40 -6.47 -7.79
C LYS A 292 2.30 -7.58 -8.33
N MET A 293 2.03 -8.11 -9.52
CA MET A 293 2.90 -9.09 -10.18
C MET A 293 4.30 -8.49 -10.42
N ILE A 294 4.36 -7.28 -10.97
CA ILE A 294 5.62 -6.54 -11.19
C ILE A 294 6.34 -6.32 -9.85
N ALA A 295 5.64 -5.81 -8.83
CA ALA A 295 6.23 -5.58 -7.52
C ALA A 295 6.81 -6.85 -6.89
N ASN A 296 6.07 -7.96 -6.96
CA ASN A 296 6.50 -9.25 -6.42
C ASN A 296 7.77 -9.76 -7.11
N ARG A 297 7.85 -9.62 -8.44
CA ARG A 297 9.00 -10.07 -9.22
C ARG A 297 10.22 -9.20 -8.97
N ILE A 298 10.08 -7.88 -9.03
CA ILE A 298 11.18 -6.95 -8.72
C ILE A 298 11.69 -7.17 -7.31
N GLN A 299 10.82 -7.37 -6.31
CA GLN A 299 11.28 -7.67 -4.96
C GLN A 299 12.03 -9.00 -4.88
N PHE A 300 11.57 -10.03 -5.60
CA PHE A 300 12.27 -11.31 -5.65
C PHE A 300 13.66 -11.16 -6.29
N ASP A 301 13.74 -10.51 -7.44
CA ASP A 301 15.00 -10.30 -8.15
C ASP A 301 15.95 -9.40 -7.35
N ALA A 302 15.46 -8.31 -6.75
CA ALA A 302 16.27 -7.40 -5.95
C ALA A 302 16.85 -8.05 -4.68
N VAL A 303 16.14 -9.02 -4.08
CA VAL A 303 16.68 -9.84 -2.98
C VAL A 303 17.65 -10.89 -3.51
N LYS A 304 17.31 -11.58 -4.60
CA LYS A 304 18.15 -12.63 -5.21
C LYS A 304 19.51 -12.10 -5.69
N HIS A 305 19.54 -10.86 -6.15
CA HIS A 305 20.74 -10.21 -6.69
C HIS A 305 21.38 -9.21 -5.70
N ASP A 306 21.03 -9.28 -4.40
CA ASP A 306 21.60 -8.42 -3.34
C ASP A 306 21.59 -6.92 -3.68
N ILE A 307 20.53 -6.48 -4.36
CA ILE A 307 20.32 -5.06 -4.69
C ILE A 307 20.02 -4.30 -3.39
N PHE A 308 19.14 -4.85 -2.56
CA PHE A 308 18.80 -4.26 -1.27
C PHE A 308 19.85 -4.58 -0.22
N HIS A 309 20.24 -3.56 0.54
CA HIS A 309 21.16 -3.74 1.65
C HIS A 309 20.47 -4.50 2.80
N PRO A 310 21.15 -5.41 3.54
CA PRO A 310 20.54 -6.18 4.63
C PRO A 310 19.86 -5.33 5.72
N ASN A 311 20.40 -4.13 5.98
CA ASN A 311 19.85 -3.16 6.94
C ASN A 311 18.75 -2.25 6.39
N GLN A 312 18.36 -2.44 5.12
CA GLN A 312 17.16 -1.84 4.56
C GLN A 312 16.00 -2.79 4.89
N LEU A 313 15.16 -2.46 5.86
CA LEU A 313 14.16 -3.38 6.42
C LEU A 313 12.73 -3.05 6.00
N GLY A 314 12.47 -1.79 5.64
CA GLY A 314 11.13 -1.33 5.33
C GLY A 314 10.76 -1.53 3.87
N GLY A 315 9.56 -2.07 3.63
CA GLY A 315 9.01 -2.24 2.28
C GLY A 315 9.62 -3.39 1.48
N ILE A 316 10.51 -4.19 2.08
CA ILE A 316 11.13 -5.36 1.49
C ILE A 316 10.37 -6.62 1.90
N ARG A 317 10.30 -7.60 1.00
CA ARG A 317 9.65 -8.88 1.25
C ARG A 317 10.29 -9.57 2.45
N GLN A 318 9.43 -10.17 3.29
CA GLN A 318 9.84 -10.98 4.46
C GLN A 318 10.61 -10.21 5.55
N GLN A 319 10.52 -8.88 5.56
CA GLN A 319 11.02 -8.05 6.65
C GLN A 319 9.88 -7.23 7.27
N SER A 320 9.99 -6.97 8.56
CA SER A 320 8.94 -6.35 9.37
C SER A 320 9.49 -5.26 10.29
N THR A 321 8.60 -4.46 10.87
CA THR A 321 8.95 -3.51 11.93
C THR A 321 9.50 -4.21 13.17
N GLU A 322 9.08 -5.45 13.42
CA GLU A 322 9.57 -6.27 14.53
C GLU A 322 11.04 -6.61 14.32
N ASP A 323 11.43 -7.00 13.11
CA ASP A 323 12.84 -7.29 12.76
C ASP A 323 13.72 -6.06 12.98
N ALA A 324 13.28 -4.87 12.57
CA ALA A 324 14.00 -3.62 12.79
C ALA A 324 14.20 -3.30 14.28
N GLY A 325 13.15 -3.48 15.09
CA GLY A 325 13.23 -3.31 16.53
C GLY A 325 14.16 -4.32 17.21
N LEU A 326 14.15 -5.57 16.73
CA LEU A 326 15.02 -6.65 17.22
C LEU A 326 16.49 -6.38 16.91
N ILE A 327 16.80 -5.99 15.68
CA ILE A 327 18.17 -5.64 15.25
C ILE A 327 18.70 -4.48 16.10
N LEU A 328 17.92 -3.41 16.26
CA LEU A 328 18.31 -2.28 17.11
C LEU A 328 18.58 -2.72 18.56
N THR A 329 17.68 -3.50 19.14
CA THR A 329 17.82 -4.00 20.51
C THR A 329 19.06 -4.88 20.66
N HIS A 330 19.32 -5.75 19.67
CA HIS A 330 20.49 -6.60 19.64
C HIS A 330 21.78 -5.77 19.60
N LEU A 331 21.90 -4.81 18.68
CA LEU A 331 23.08 -3.95 18.54
C LEU A 331 23.38 -3.15 19.82
N VAL A 332 22.34 -2.62 20.48
CA VAL A 332 22.49 -1.93 21.78
C VAL A 332 23.04 -2.89 22.85
N ARG A 333 22.45 -4.09 22.98
CA ARG A 333 22.89 -5.09 23.96
C ARG A 333 24.29 -5.61 23.69
N ALA A 334 24.64 -5.81 22.41
CA ALA A 334 25.97 -6.19 21.95
C ALA A 334 27.02 -5.15 22.38
N GLY A 335 26.71 -3.87 22.18
CA GLY A 335 27.55 -2.77 22.66
C GLY A 335 27.79 -2.83 24.17
N TRP A 336 26.74 -3.05 24.96
CA TRP A 336 26.86 -3.16 26.42
C TRP A 336 27.74 -4.33 26.88
N VAL A 337 27.65 -5.49 26.22
CA VAL A 337 28.50 -6.65 26.53
C VAL A 337 29.98 -6.32 26.29
N LYS A 338 30.28 -5.51 25.27
CA LYS A 338 31.64 -5.02 24.97
C LYS A 338 32.08 -3.83 25.85
N GLY A 339 31.27 -3.43 26.83
CA GLY A 339 31.54 -2.25 27.68
C GLY A 339 31.45 -0.92 26.93
N LEU A 340 30.74 -0.89 25.80
CA LEU A 340 30.51 0.30 24.98
C LEU A 340 29.15 0.93 25.29
N GLN A 341 29.05 2.22 25.04
CA GLN A 341 27.83 3.00 25.04
C GLN A 341 27.34 3.15 23.60
N THR A 342 26.03 2.97 23.40
CA THR A 342 25.42 3.06 22.07
C THR A 342 24.63 4.36 21.96
N SER A 343 24.81 5.11 20.88
CA SER A 343 23.99 6.27 20.56
C SER A 343 23.25 6.03 19.24
N ALA A 344 21.99 6.47 19.14
CA ALA A 344 21.16 6.33 17.96
C ALA A 344 20.62 7.70 17.51
N LEU A 345 20.91 8.09 16.27
CA LEU A 345 20.36 9.28 15.64
C LEU A 345 19.26 8.86 14.66
N ALA A 346 18.01 9.07 15.05
CA ALA A 346 16.84 8.86 14.20
C ALA A 346 16.51 10.13 13.41
N PHE A 347 16.19 9.99 12.12
CA PHE A 347 15.83 11.08 11.22
C PHE A 347 14.86 10.60 10.13
N ASP A 348 14.16 11.55 9.53
CA ASP A 348 13.07 11.31 8.57
C ASP A 348 13.33 12.07 7.26
N ILE A 349 12.76 11.59 6.15
CA ILE A 349 12.76 12.31 4.86
C ILE A 349 11.43 13.03 4.70
N ALA A 350 11.51 14.32 4.40
CA ALA A 350 10.34 15.15 4.16
C ALA A 350 9.59 14.66 2.92
N GLN A 351 8.32 14.26 3.09
CA GLN A 351 7.43 13.85 2.02
C GLN A 351 8.03 12.82 1.05
N PHE A 352 8.61 11.74 1.60
CA PHE A 352 9.44 10.80 0.83
C PHE A 352 8.82 10.29 -0.49
N PHE A 353 7.57 9.81 -0.47
CA PHE A 353 6.93 9.31 -1.70
C PHE A 353 6.63 10.43 -2.72
N PRO A 354 6.03 11.57 -2.34
CA PRO A 354 5.91 12.75 -3.22
C PRO A 354 7.23 13.30 -3.74
N SER A 355 8.33 13.20 -2.98
CA SER A 355 9.62 13.81 -3.33
C SER A 355 10.46 13.00 -4.31
N ILE A 356 10.03 11.80 -4.71
CA ILE A 356 10.80 10.96 -5.63
C ILE A 356 10.87 11.62 -7.00
N ASN A 357 12.07 12.05 -7.39
CA ASN A 357 12.35 12.52 -8.74
C ASN A 357 12.39 11.33 -9.71
N HIS A 358 11.54 11.37 -10.74
CA HIS A 358 11.39 10.27 -11.70
C HIS A 358 12.64 10.08 -12.58
N GLU A 359 13.29 11.15 -13.02
CA GLU A 359 14.51 11.08 -13.83
C GLU A 359 15.66 10.43 -13.05
N MET A 360 15.82 10.83 -11.78
CA MET A 360 16.80 10.21 -10.89
C MET A 360 16.51 8.73 -10.67
N PHE A 361 15.23 8.38 -10.47
CA PHE A 361 14.84 6.97 -10.33
C PHE A 361 15.16 6.16 -11.60
N MET A 362 14.91 6.70 -12.81
CA MET A 362 15.26 6.01 -14.06
C MET A 362 16.78 5.83 -14.19
N ALA A 363 17.56 6.86 -13.86
CA ALA A 363 19.02 6.76 -13.86
C ALA A 363 19.54 5.69 -12.90
N VAL A 364 18.93 5.56 -11.72
CA VAL A 364 19.26 4.51 -10.73
C VAL A 364 18.94 3.13 -11.29
N LEU A 365 17.78 2.91 -11.91
CA LEU A 365 17.43 1.62 -12.50
C LEU A 365 18.44 1.20 -13.58
N CYS A 366 18.81 2.12 -14.48
CA CYS A 366 19.83 1.86 -15.49
C CYS A 366 21.17 1.47 -14.87
N LYS A 367 21.60 2.19 -13.82
CA LYS A 367 22.85 1.92 -13.10
C LYS A 367 22.85 0.60 -12.32
N GLN A 368 21.68 0.15 -11.87
CA GLN A 368 21.50 -1.12 -11.17
C GLN A 368 21.32 -2.33 -12.12
N GLY A 369 21.47 -2.15 -13.44
CA GLY A 369 21.40 -3.24 -14.41
C GLY A 369 19.98 -3.73 -14.72
N PHE A 370 18.93 -2.95 -14.40
CA PHE A 370 17.57 -3.30 -14.81
C PHE A 370 17.39 -3.19 -16.32
N SER A 371 16.60 -4.10 -16.89
CA SER A 371 16.30 -4.11 -18.33
C SER A 371 15.75 -2.76 -18.81
N PRO A 372 16.18 -2.27 -19.99
CA PRO A 372 15.62 -1.07 -20.62
C PRO A 372 14.09 -1.11 -20.78
N ILE A 373 13.52 -2.31 -20.95
CA ILE A 373 12.08 -2.56 -21.03
C ILE A 373 11.39 -2.10 -19.74
N LEU A 374 11.97 -2.43 -18.58
CA LEU A 374 11.42 -2.05 -17.29
C LEU A 374 11.57 -0.55 -17.02
N VAL A 375 12.67 0.05 -17.50
CA VAL A 375 12.90 1.50 -17.41
C VAL A 375 11.88 2.28 -18.26
N GLU A 376 11.64 1.87 -19.50
CA GLU A 376 10.59 2.47 -20.36
C GLU A 376 9.20 2.27 -19.72
N PHE A 377 8.92 1.08 -19.18
CA PHE A 377 7.69 0.83 -18.42
C PHE A 377 7.51 1.84 -17.27
N PHE A 378 8.53 2.06 -16.43
CA PHE A 378 8.41 3.00 -15.31
C PHE A 378 8.31 4.44 -15.78
N THR A 379 8.98 4.80 -16.88
CA THR A 379 8.85 6.11 -17.54
C THR A 379 7.41 6.36 -17.94
N SER A 380 6.72 5.37 -18.52
CA SER A 380 5.28 5.48 -18.81
C SER A 380 4.45 5.44 -17.52
N TYR A 381 4.73 4.52 -16.59
CA TYR A 381 3.92 4.29 -15.40
C TYR A 381 3.88 5.49 -14.44
N LEU A 382 4.98 6.24 -14.27
CA LEU A 382 5.08 7.28 -13.23
C LEU A 382 4.40 8.61 -13.59
N VAL A 383 4.01 8.81 -14.85
CA VAL A 383 3.49 10.08 -15.36
C VAL A 383 2.06 9.95 -15.88
N SER A 384 1.36 11.08 -15.94
CA SER A 384 -0.01 11.24 -16.42
C SER A 384 -1.06 10.53 -15.56
N TRP A 385 -0.87 10.54 -14.24
CA TRP A 385 -1.87 10.14 -13.25
C TRP A 385 -2.93 11.21 -13.10
N SER A 386 -4.18 10.77 -12.99
CA SER A 386 -5.28 11.65 -12.64
C SER A 386 -6.11 11.05 -11.53
N THR A 387 -6.71 11.90 -10.69
CA THR A 387 -7.59 11.48 -9.62
C THR A 387 -8.88 12.28 -9.60
N VAL A 388 -9.98 11.57 -9.37
CA VAL A 388 -11.28 12.11 -9.03
C VAL A 388 -11.48 11.95 -7.53
N TYR A 389 -11.85 13.02 -6.84
CA TYR A 389 -12.15 12.99 -5.42
C TYR A 389 -13.63 12.78 -5.19
N CYS A 390 -13.97 11.86 -4.29
CA CYS A 390 -15.35 11.49 -3.98
C CYS A 390 -15.67 11.74 -2.50
N TRP A 391 -16.74 12.50 -2.25
CA TRP A 391 -17.34 12.71 -0.93
C TRP A 391 -18.79 12.27 -0.98
N ASN A 392 -19.09 11.13 -0.36
CA ASN A 392 -20.44 10.57 -0.36
C ASN A 392 -20.97 10.41 -1.82
N THR A 393 -21.92 11.23 -2.25
CA THR A 393 -22.48 11.24 -3.62
C THR A 393 -21.83 12.26 -4.55
N PHE A 394 -21.01 13.18 -4.04
CA PHE A 394 -20.32 14.19 -4.84
C PHE A 394 -19.02 13.64 -5.40
N GLN A 395 -18.79 13.87 -6.70
CA GLN A 395 -17.53 13.61 -7.38
C GLN A 395 -16.99 14.92 -7.96
N SER A 396 -15.69 15.15 -7.79
CA SER A 396 -15.01 16.29 -8.40
C SER A 396 -14.73 16.06 -9.87
N ASN A 397 -14.39 17.14 -10.59
CA ASN A 397 -13.67 17.01 -11.86
C ASN A 397 -12.32 16.29 -11.64
N SER A 398 -11.83 15.62 -12.69
CA SER A 398 -10.51 14.98 -12.66
C SER A 398 -9.40 16.02 -12.45
N ARG A 399 -8.40 15.67 -11.63
CA ARG A 399 -7.24 16.49 -11.30
C ARG A 399 -5.96 15.69 -11.58
N SER A 400 -4.92 16.33 -12.11
CA SER A 400 -3.59 15.69 -12.23
C SER A 400 -3.03 15.33 -10.85
N ALA A 401 -2.39 14.17 -10.78
CA ALA A 401 -1.77 13.58 -9.59
C ALA A 401 -0.30 13.19 -9.86
N ASP A 402 0.39 13.94 -10.72
CA ASP A 402 1.71 13.63 -11.29
C ASP A 402 2.91 13.88 -10.35
N VAL A 403 2.74 13.75 -9.04
CA VAL A 403 3.80 14.05 -8.05
C VAL A 403 4.25 12.78 -7.33
N GLY A 404 5.53 12.45 -7.50
CA GLY A 404 6.19 11.34 -6.81
C GLY A 404 5.61 9.98 -7.16
N VAL A 405 5.43 9.10 -6.17
CA VAL A 405 4.75 7.81 -6.34
C VAL A 405 3.47 7.75 -5.51
N GLY A 406 2.40 7.23 -6.11
CA GLY A 406 1.09 7.12 -5.45
C GLY A 406 1.15 6.29 -4.16
N GLN A 407 0.83 6.89 -3.01
CA GLN A 407 0.85 6.20 -1.73
C GLN A 407 -0.20 5.06 -1.71
N GLY A 408 0.20 3.87 -1.25
CA GLY A 408 -0.68 2.69 -1.20
C GLY A 408 -0.70 1.81 -2.45
N SER A 409 0.09 2.14 -3.48
CA SER A 409 0.38 1.19 -4.58
C SER A 409 1.38 0.12 -4.13
N ALA A 410 1.24 -1.10 -4.65
CA ALA A 410 2.17 -2.20 -4.38
C ALA A 410 3.60 -1.90 -4.87
N LEU A 411 3.75 -1.03 -5.88
CA LEU A 411 5.04 -0.63 -6.44
C LEU A 411 5.73 0.48 -5.64
N SER A 412 5.00 1.27 -4.83
CA SER A 412 5.59 2.43 -4.16
C SER A 412 6.70 2.06 -3.17
N PRO A 413 6.52 1.04 -2.30
CA PRO A 413 7.61 0.58 -1.44
C PRO A 413 8.81 0.07 -2.24
N VAL A 414 8.57 -0.63 -3.36
CA VAL A 414 9.63 -1.18 -4.22
C VAL A 414 10.46 -0.08 -4.86
N ILE A 415 9.80 0.91 -5.48
CA ILE A 415 10.46 2.08 -6.09
C ILE A 415 11.29 2.81 -5.03
N SER A 416 10.71 3.04 -3.85
CA SER A 416 11.40 3.71 -2.75
C SER A 416 12.62 2.95 -2.27
N GLY A 417 12.52 1.62 -2.19
CA GLY A 417 13.62 0.77 -1.80
C GLY A 417 14.75 0.73 -2.82
N LEU A 418 14.43 0.68 -4.11
CA LEU A 418 15.41 0.67 -5.19
C LEU A 418 16.17 1.99 -5.28
N LEU A 419 15.48 3.12 -5.10
CA LEU A 419 16.10 4.45 -5.07
C LEU A 419 17.09 4.61 -3.90
N ILE A 420 16.76 4.04 -2.74
CA ILE A 420 17.55 4.17 -1.51
C ILE A 420 18.72 3.18 -1.44
N ALA A 421 18.60 2.02 -2.07
CA ALA A 421 19.65 1.01 -2.12
C ALA A 421 21.05 1.56 -2.47
N PRO A 422 21.26 2.35 -3.54
CA PRO A 422 22.57 2.92 -3.85
C PRO A 422 23.01 3.96 -2.80
N VAL A 423 22.09 4.70 -2.18
CA VAL A 423 22.43 5.64 -1.10
C VAL A 423 23.00 4.89 0.10
N MET A 424 22.40 3.76 0.48
CA MET A 424 22.94 2.91 1.55
C MET A 424 24.33 2.38 1.22
N LYS A 425 24.53 1.84 0.01
CA LYS A 425 25.84 1.35 -0.45
C LYS A 425 26.90 2.47 -0.38
N LEU A 426 26.60 3.66 -0.88
CA LEU A 426 27.50 4.82 -0.83
C LEU A 426 27.75 5.34 0.58
N PHE A 427 26.75 5.28 1.47
CA PHE A 427 26.93 5.67 2.86
C PHE A 427 27.96 4.78 3.54
N TYR A 428 27.84 3.46 3.41
CA TYR A 428 28.78 2.52 4.03
C TYR A 428 30.20 2.67 3.48
N ILE A 429 30.36 2.96 2.19
CA ILE A 429 31.67 3.28 1.59
C ILE A 429 32.26 4.55 2.22
N LYS A 430 31.49 5.65 2.27
CA LYS A 430 31.99 6.95 2.73
C LYS A 430 32.14 7.04 4.25
N ALA A 431 31.35 6.29 5.00
CA ALA A 431 31.35 6.26 6.46
C ALA A 431 32.14 5.08 7.04
N ALA A 432 32.81 4.27 6.22
CA ALA A 432 33.61 3.13 6.67
C ALA A 432 34.58 3.45 7.83
N PRO A 433 35.33 4.58 7.82
CA PRO A 433 36.24 4.91 8.93
C PRO A 433 35.54 5.21 10.26
N LEU A 434 34.22 5.46 10.23
CA LEU A 434 33.43 5.80 11.40
C LEU A 434 32.82 4.56 12.07
N SER A 435 32.84 3.39 11.42
CA SER A 435 32.24 2.14 11.94
C SER A 435 30.77 2.32 12.39
N MET A 436 29.98 2.98 11.56
CA MET A 436 28.58 3.33 11.86
C MET A 436 27.62 2.33 11.23
N THR A 437 26.51 2.04 11.91
CA THR A 437 25.43 1.20 11.35
C THR A 437 24.25 2.07 10.96
N LEU A 438 23.78 1.97 9.72
CA LEU A 438 22.62 2.67 9.21
C LEU A 438 21.47 1.68 9.01
N LEU A 439 20.38 1.86 9.76
CA LEU A 439 19.13 1.09 9.67
C LEU A 439 18.06 1.93 8.98
N LEU A 440 17.33 1.35 8.01
CA LEU A 440 16.23 2.02 7.34
C LEU A 440 14.95 1.19 7.39
N PHE A 441 13.85 1.85 7.70
CA PHE A 441 12.51 1.33 7.56
C PHE A 441 11.64 2.31 6.77
N VAL A 442 11.61 2.14 5.44
CA VAL A 442 10.91 3.04 4.51
C VAL A 442 11.40 4.49 4.67
N ASP A 443 10.65 5.33 5.36
CA ASP A 443 10.92 6.73 5.67
C ASP A 443 11.69 6.93 6.98
N ASP A 444 11.51 6.04 7.96
CA ASP A 444 12.24 6.06 9.22
C ASP A 444 13.69 5.59 9.04
N ARG A 445 14.66 6.36 9.53
CA ARG A 445 16.09 6.04 9.40
C ARG A 445 16.81 6.27 10.70
N THR A 446 17.77 5.41 11.02
CA THR A 446 18.55 5.49 12.25
C THR A 446 20.01 5.18 12.00
N ILE A 447 20.91 6.09 12.38
CA ILE A 447 22.36 5.82 12.45
C ILE A 447 22.72 5.45 13.88
N LEU A 448 23.47 4.37 14.05
CA LEU A 448 23.98 3.87 15.31
C LEU A 448 25.49 4.04 15.38
N ALA A 449 25.95 4.50 16.55
CA ALA A 449 27.35 4.64 16.92
C ALA A 449 27.62 3.89 18.23
N HIS A 450 28.79 3.24 18.30
CA HIS A 450 29.24 2.52 19.48
C HIS A 450 30.66 2.97 19.86
N SER A 451 30.85 3.40 21.11
CA SER A 451 32.15 3.85 21.62
C SER A 451 32.21 3.70 23.14
N LYS A 452 33.37 3.93 23.75
CA LYS A 452 33.49 3.96 25.21
C LYS A 452 32.91 5.23 25.84
N GLN A 453 32.86 6.33 25.11
CA GLN A 453 32.41 7.64 25.59
C GLN A 453 31.34 8.24 24.67
N LEU A 454 30.22 8.72 25.24
CA LEU A 454 29.14 9.35 24.48
C LEU A 454 29.61 10.49 23.56
N ASP A 455 30.63 11.25 23.95
CA ASP A 455 31.14 12.38 23.16
C ASP A 455 31.75 11.91 21.83
N ASP A 456 32.46 10.78 21.82
CA ASP A 456 32.99 10.17 20.60
C ASP A 456 31.86 9.77 19.66
N ASN A 457 30.78 9.19 20.22
CA ASN A 457 29.59 8.85 19.44
C ASN A 457 28.97 10.10 18.81
N ASN A 458 28.88 11.22 19.55
CA ASN A 458 28.30 12.46 19.03
C ASN A 458 29.13 13.04 17.87
N VAL A 459 30.45 13.05 17.99
CA VAL A 459 31.35 13.49 16.91
C VAL A 459 31.22 12.59 15.68
N GLY A 460 31.17 11.27 15.89
CA GLY A 460 30.99 10.30 14.81
C GLY A 460 29.63 10.43 14.11
N LEU A 461 28.55 10.52 14.88
CA LEU A 461 27.19 10.71 14.37
C LEU A 461 27.04 12.02 13.59
N HIS A 462 27.66 13.11 14.05
CA HIS A 462 27.65 14.38 13.32
C HIS A 462 28.31 14.25 11.94
N LYS A 463 29.47 13.58 11.85
CA LYS A 463 30.16 13.32 10.58
C LYS A 463 29.33 12.40 9.67
N ALA A 464 28.79 11.32 10.22
CA ALA A 464 27.95 10.38 9.48
C ALA A 464 26.67 11.05 8.96
N TYR A 465 26.02 11.87 9.78
CA TYR A 465 24.83 12.63 9.39
C TYR A 465 25.14 13.62 8.26
N LYS A 466 26.31 14.25 8.26
CA LYS A 466 26.73 15.11 7.14
C LYS A 466 26.91 14.32 5.84
N ILE A 467 27.45 13.10 5.91
CA ILE A 467 27.58 12.21 4.74
C ILE A 467 26.20 11.85 4.19
N ILE A 468 25.28 11.37 5.03
CA ILE A 468 23.94 10.98 4.57
C ILE A 468 23.16 12.18 4.02
N TYR A 469 23.30 13.36 4.63
CA TYR A 469 22.70 14.59 4.13
C TYR A 469 23.17 14.91 2.71
N LEU A 470 24.49 14.88 2.45
CA LEU A 470 25.04 15.16 1.13
C LEU A 470 24.60 14.11 0.09
N LEU A 471 24.52 12.83 0.49
CA LEU A 471 24.01 11.78 -0.39
C LEU A 471 22.54 11.98 -0.73
N PHE A 472 21.68 12.31 0.24
CA PHE A 472 20.27 12.58 -0.05
C PHE A 472 20.07 13.80 -0.94
N VAL A 473 20.81 14.88 -0.71
CA VAL A 473 20.77 16.04 -1.62
C VAL A 473 21.18 15.65 -3.04
N ALA A 474 22.22 14.81 -3.20
CA ALA A 474 22.64 14.32 -4.52
C ALA A 474 21.57 13.44 -5.21
N PHE A 475 20.75 12.75 -4.43
CA PHE A 475 19.59 11.97 -4.91
C PHE A 475 18.29 12.77 -4.94
N THR A 476 18.35 14.11 -4.81
CA THR A 476 17.21 15.04 -4.81
C THR A 476 16.20 14.81 -3.69
N LEU A 477 16.62 14.19 -2.59
CA LEU A 477 15.81 13.95 -1.39
C LEU A 477 16.08 15.01 -0.32
N VAL A 478 15.04 15.36 0.45
CA VAL A 478 15.10 16.41 1.47
C VAL A 478 14.90 15.80 2.86
N LEU A 479 15.80 16.10 3.80
CA LEU A 479 15.69 15.64 5.18
C LEU A 479 14.78 16.54 6.02
N GLU A 480 13.98 15.94 6.90
CA GLU A 480 13.13 16.66 7.84
C GLU A 480 13.86 16.85 9.17
N HIS A 481 14.63 17.94 9.26
CA HIS A 481 15.50 18.21 10.41
C HIS A 481 14.75 18.30 11.74
N ASP A 482 13.52 18.83 11.75
CA ASP A 482 12.70 19.02 12.95
C ASP A 482 12.27 17.72 13.63
N LYS A 483 12.29 16.60 12.88
CA LYS A 483 11.97 15.27 13.40
C LYS A 483 13.19 14.48 13.86
N THR A 484 14.38 15.05 13.74
CA THR A 484 15.62 14.36 14.12
C THR A 484 15.72 14.20 15.63
N LYS A 485 15.96 12.98 16.10
CA LYS A 485 16.06 12.65 17.53
C LYS A 485 17.32 11.85 17.83
N LEU A 486 18.04 12.26 18.87
CA LEU A 486 19.22 11.57 19.38
C LEU A 486 18.88 10.83 20.68
N PHE A 487 19.23 9.54 20.73
CA PHE A 487 19.04 8.67 21.89
C PHE A 487 20.39 8.14 22.35
N HIS A 488 20.57 8.01 23.67
CA HIS A 488 21.76 7.40 24.27
C HIS A 488 21.34 6.20 25.11
N PHE A 489 21.99 5.07 24.89
CA PHE A 489 21.79 3.81 25.59
C PHE A 489 23.06 3.49 26.39
N SER A 490 23.13 4.02 27.61
CA SER A 490 24.18 3.70 28.58
C SER A 490 23.65 2.74 29.63
N ARG A 491 24.53 1.86 30.12
CA ARG A 491 24.28 1.01 31.29
C ARG A 491 25.11 1.59 32.43
N GLY A 492 24.42 2.08 33.46
CA GLY A 492 25.03 2.61 34.68
C GLY A 492 25.64 1.54 35.56
#